data_AF-A0A536X9S6-F1
#
_entry.id   AF-A0A536X9S6-F1
#
_cell.length_a   1.000
_cell.length_b   1.000
_cell.length_c   1.000
_cell.angle_alpha   90.00
_cell.angle_beta   90.00
_cell.angle_gamma   90.00
#
_symmetry.space_group_name_H-M   'P 1'
#
loop_
_entity.id
_entity.type
_entity.pdbx_description
1 polymer ?
#
loop_
_entity_poly.entity_id
_entity_poly.type
_entity_poly.pdbx_seq_one_letter_code
_entity_poly.pdbx_strand_id
1 'polypeptide(L)'
;MTYCVAMSLDAGMIFASDSRTNAGVDQVGKFSKMRVFIREADRVIVTLSSGNLSITQNALNTLDQRARSGDAQPNLWNAGSLFDIARLVGDALREVKLRDGPYLLQNNIDSHANFIVGGQVRGEPPRLFEVYSEGNFIEATADTCYFQIGESKYGKPVIDRVIKRSTGLLEATKCTIVSFDSTMRSNISVGLPIDLAVYETDSLRLKLQKRIEETDPYFQMIHTQWGEGLRAVFAQLPNPEWT
;
A
#
# COMPACT_ATOMS: atom_id res chain seq x y z
N MET A 1 -11.20 -7.93 0.62
CA MET A 1 -10.41 -8.55 -0.48
C MET A 1 -9.28 -7.63 -0.94
N THR A 2 -8.37 -7.25 -0.05
CA THR A 2 -7.22 -6.40 -0.38
C THR A 2 -6.30 -6.37 0.83
N TYR A 3 -4.98 -6.39 0.63
CA TYR A 3 -4.02 -5.94 1.63
C TYR A 3 -2.93 -5.11 0.96
N CYS A 4 -2.74 -3.88 1.44
CA CYS A 4 -1.62 -3.03 1.07
C CYS A 4 -0.91 -2.54 2.32
N VAL A 5 0.40 -2.31 2.20
CA VAL A 5 1.25 -1.75 3.26
C VAL A 5 2.28 -0.82 2.65
N ALA A 6 2.56 0.27 3.35
CA ALA A 6 3.72 1.10 3.06
C ALA A 6 4.46 1.48 4.34
N MET A 7 5.78 1.60 4.24
CA MET A 7 6.67 1.95 5.34
C MET A 7 7.49 3.18 4.95
N SER A 8 7.61 4.13 5.86
CA SER A 8 8.45 5.31 5.77
C SER A 8 9.60 5.15 6.76
N LEU A 9 10.83 5.03 6.26
CA LEU A 9 12.04 4.73 7.03
C LEU A 9 13.09 5.81 6.76
N ASP A 10 14.12 5.91 7.59
CA ASP A 10 15.22 6.88 7.36
C ASP A 10 15.94 6.61 6.03
N ALA A 11 16.09 5.33 5.68
CA ALA A 11 16.73 4.90 4.45
C ALA A 11 15.85 5.06 3.18
N GLY A 12 14.55 5.29 3.33
CA GLY A 12 13.61 5.43 2.22
C GLY A 12 12.25 4.83 2.51
N MET A 13 11.61 4.23 1.50
CA MET A 13 10.24 3.73 1.62
C MET A 13 10.06 2.36 0.97
N ILE A 14 9.15 1.57 1.55
CA ILE A 14 8.67 0.31 0.99
C ILE A 14 7.19 0.45 0.70
N PHE A 15 6.75 -0.03 -0.46
CA PHE A 15 5.34 -0.11 -0.83
C PHE A 15 5.04 -1.50 -1.33
N ALA A 16 3.97 -2.12 -0.85
CA ALA A 16 3.55 -3.42 -1.33
C ALA A 16 2.02 -3.56 -1.33
N SER A 17 1.50 -4.23 -2.35
CA SER A 17 0.07 -4.50 -2.48
C SER A 17 -0.19 -5.87 -3.10
N ASP A 18 -1.15 -6.61 -2.56
CA ASP A 18 -1.69 -7.79 -3.23
C ASP A 18 -2.52 -7.40 -4.46
N SER A 19 -2.92 -8.38 -5.27
CA SER A 19 -3.68 -8.11 -6.51
C SER A 19 -5.04 -8.81 -6.59
N ARG A 20 -5.36 -9.71 -5.66
CA ARG A 20 -6.69 -10.35 -5.62
C ARG A 20 -7.76 -9.31 -5.31
N THR A 21 -8.78 -9.21 -6.15
CA THR A 21 -9.82 -8.17 -6.02
C THR A 21 -11.19 -8.74 -6.32
N ASN A 22 -12.18 -8.33 -5.54
CA ASN A 22 -13.59 -8.55 -5.84
C ASN A 22 -14.09 -7.53 -6.87
N ALA A 23 -14.48 -7.98 -8.06
CA ALA A 23 -15.06 -7.16 -9.11
C ALA A 23 -16.59 -7.34 -9.25
N GLY A 24 -17.20 -8.20 -8.43
CA GLY A 24 -18.63 -8.51 -8.46
C GLY A 24 -18.93 -9.91 -7.92
N VAL A 25 -20.21 -10.27 -7.84
CA VAL A 25 -20.62 -11.63 -7.46
C VAL A 25 -19.96 -12.63 -8.42
N ASP A 26 -19.22 -13.60 -7.85
CA ASP A 26 -18.43 -14.61 -8.55
C ASP A 26 -17.34 -14.09 -9.50
N GLN A 27 -16.99 -12.80 -9.42
CA GLN A 27 -15.95 -12.18 -10.23
C GLN A 27 -14.75 -11.81 -9.37
N VAL A 28 -13.85 -12.76 -9.15
CA VAL A 28 -12.55 -12.52 -8.50
C VAL A 28 -11.47 -12.43 -9.57
N GLY A 29 -10.80 -11.28 -9.67
CA GLY A 29 -9.75 -11.01 -10.65
C GLY A 29 -8.43 -10.58 -10.02
N LYS A 30 -7.43 -10.39 -10.88
CA LYS A 30 -6.12 -9.83 -10.53
C LYS A 30 -6.01 -8.40 -11.04
N PHE A 31 -6.05 -7.42 -10.15
CA PHE A 31 -5.90 -6.01 -10.49
C PHE A 31 -4.75 -5.43 -9.68
N SER A 32 -3.82 -4.73 -10.33
CA SER A 32 -2.78 -4.02 -9.59
C SER A 32 -3.43 -2.93 -8.74
N LYS A 33 -3.03 -2.88 -7.48
CA LYS A 33 -3.50 -1.87 -6.51
C LYS A 33 -2.45 -0.79 -6.27
N MET A 34 -1.32 -0.86 -6.97
CA MET A 34 -0.24 0.11 -6.95
C MET A 34 -0.25 0.91 -8.25
N ARG A 35 -0.23 2.24 -8.15
CA ARG A 35 0.14 3.12 -9.27
C ARG A 35 1.36 3.93 -8.89
N VAL A 36 2.21 4.14 -9.88
CA VAL A 36 3.46 4.88 -9.73
C VAL A 36 3.48 6.01 -10.75
N PHE A 37 3.71 7.23 -10.29
CA PHE A 37 3.89 8.42 -11.09
C PHE A 37 5.31 8.93 -10.88
N ILE A 38 6.13 8.92 -11.94
CA ILE A 38 7.53 9.34 -11.87
C ILE A 38 7.76 10.44 -12.90
N ARG A 39 8.40 11.51 -12.45
CA ARG A 39 9.18 12.40 -13.30
C ARG A 39 10.60 12.39 -12.76
N GLU A 40 11.49 11.73 -13.50
CA GLU A 40 12.86 11.50 -13.04
C GLU A 40 13.53 12.78 -12.58
N ALA A 41 14.26 12.68 -11.47
CA ALA A 41 14.90 13.79 -10.79
C ALA A 41 13.93 14.87 -10.28
N ASP A 42 12.62 14.82 -10.49
CA ASP A 42 11.66 15.80 -9.96
C ASP A 42 10.81 15.19 -8.86
N ARG A 43 10.12 14.08 -9.14
CA ARG A 43 9.21 13.45 -8.17
C ARG A 43 9.01 11.97 -8.41
N VAL A 44 8.80 11.25 -7.31
CA VAL A 44 8.27 9.88 -7.28
C VAL A 44 7.05 9.88 -6.40
N ILE A 45 5.93 9.40 -6.92
CA ILE A 45 4.67 9.28 -6.19
C ILE A 45 4.17 7.85 -6.38
N VAL A 46 3.91 7.16 -5.27
CA VAL A 46 3.33 5.81 -5.24
C VAL A 46 2.00 5.88 -4.52
N THR A 47 0.95 5.35 -5.14
CA THR A 47 -0.37 5.22 -4.54
C THR A 47 -0.75 3.75 -4.41
N LEU A 48 -1.18 3.32 -3.23
CA LEU A 48 -1.78 2.00 -2.98
C LEU A 48 -3.29 2.18 -2.73
N SER A 49 -4.10 1.24 -3.22
CA SER A 49 -5.57 1.38 -3.18
C SER A 49 -6.24 0.19 -2.49
N SER A 50 -7.31 0.44 -1.72
CA SER A 50 -8.17 -0.61 -1.16
C SER A 50 -9.63 -0.18 -1.14
N GLY A 51 -10.55 -1.15 -1.09
CA GLY A 51 -11.99 -0.91 -1.08
C GLY A 51 -12.62 -1.13 -2.46
N ASN A 52 -13.64 -0.35 -2.79
CA ASN A 52 -14.39 -0.50 -4.03
C ASN A 52 -13.49 -0.23 -5.26
N LEU A 53 -13.40 -1.22 -6.15
CA LEU A 53 -12.53 -1.17 -7.33
C LEU A 53 -12.89 -0.03 -8.28
N SER A 54 -14.19 0.19 -8.51
CA SER A 54 -14.65 1.25 -9.42
C SER A 54 -14.32 2.65 -8.87
N ILE A 55 -14.52 2.86 -7.56
CA ILE A 55 -14.23 4.13 -6.89
C ILE A 55 -12.72 4.41 -6.92
N THR A 56 -11.91 3.42 -6.55
CA THR A 56 -10.44 3.58 -6.52
C THR A 56 -9.84 3.85 -7.89
N GLN A 57 -10.26 3.10 -8.93
CA GLN A 57 -9.79 3.32 -10.29
C GLN A 57 -10.23 4.67 -10.84
N ASN A 58 -11.49 5.05 -10.65
CA ASN A 58 -11.99 6.33 -11.15
C ASN A 58 -11.32 7.52 -10.46
N ALA A 59 -11.06 7.47 -9.16
CA ALA A 59 -10.37 8.56 -8.47
C ALA A 59 -8.95 8.79 -9.04
N LEU A 60 -8.18 7.71 -9.24
CA LEU A 60 -6.84 7.81 -9.83
C LEU A 60 -6.87 8.15 -11.34
N ASN A 61 -7.89 7.73 -12.08
CA ASN A 61 -8.08 8.10 -13.49
C ASN A 61 -8.44 9.58 -13.65
N THR A 62 -9.30 10.13 -12.78
CA THR A 62 -9.64 11.55 -12.76
C THR A 62 -8.38 12.41 -12.54
N LEU A 63 -7.50 11.98 -11.63
CA LEU A 63 -6.22 12.67 -11.42
C LEU A 63 -5.31 12.62 -12.63
N ASP A 64 -5.13 11.45 -13.24
CA ASP A 64 -4.29 11.30 -14.44
C ASP A 64 -4.85 12.11 -15.62
N GLN A 65 -6.17 12.11 -15.80
CA GLN A 65 -6.82 12.91 -16.85
C GLN A 65 -6.57 14.42 -16.66
N ARG A 66 -6.72 14.95 -15.44
CA ARG A 66 -6.40 16.36 -15.12
C ARG A 66 -4.93 16.69 -15.32
N ALA A 67 -4.06 15.75 -14.99
CA ALA A 67 -2.63 15.93 -15.15
C ALA A 67 -2.23 16.01 -16.64
N ARG A 68 -3.02 15.42 -17.54
CA ARG A 68 -2.81 15.44 -19.00
C ARG A 68 -3.48 16.63 -19.71
N SER A 69 -4.54 17.22 -19.15
CA SER A 69 -5.25 18.34 -19.79
C SER A 69 -4.41 19.62 -19.87
N GLY A 70 -3.33 19.72 -19.08
CA GLY A 70 -2.41 20.85 -19.12
C GLY A 70 -2.98 22.13 -18.51
N ASP A 71 -4.10 22.02 -17.77
CA ASP A 71 -4.71 23.16 -17.10
C ASP A 71 -3.76 23.75 -16.05
N ALA A 72 -3.85 25.07 -15.84
CA ALA A 72 -3.12 25.78 -14.78
C ALA A 72 -3.55 25.35 -13.35
N GLN A 73 -4.50 24.43 -13.24
CA GLN A 73 -4.99 23.92 -11.97
C GLN A 73 -3.98 22.96 -11.31
N PRO A 74 -3.95 22.89 -9.97
CA PRO A 74 -3.15 21.91 -9.26
C PRO A 74 -3.44 20.48 -9.69
N ASN A 75 -2.39 19.73 -10.02
CA ASN A 75 -2.41 18.33 -10.44
C ASN A 75 -1.13 17.60 -9.99
N LEU A 76 -1.04 16.29 -10.25
CA LEU A 76 0.10 15.45 -9.82
C LEU A 76 1.48 15.97 -10.26
N TRP A 77 1.53 16.69 -11.38
CA TRP A 77 2.77 17.12 -12.02
C TRP A 77 3.21 18.55 -11.70
N ASN A 78 2.33 19.37 -11.10
CA ASN A 78 2.63 20.76 -10.71
C ASN A 78 2.38 21.04 -9.22
N ALA A 79 1.80 20.08 -8.47
CA ALA A 79 1.70 20.16 -7.02
C ALA A 79 3.09 20.39 -6.40
N GLY A 80 3.14 21.29 -5.41
CA GLY A 80 4.39 21.77 -4.79
C GLY A 80 4.90 20.87 -3.66
N SER A 81 4.06 19.98 -3.13
CA SER A 81 4.42 19.06 -2.05
C SER A 81 3.63 17.76 -2.11
N LEU A 82 4.09 16.73 -1.41
CA LEU A 82 3.34 15.49 -1.26
C LEU A 82 2.05 15.63 -0.46
N PHE A 83 1.97 16.65 0.40
CA PHE A 83 0.72 17.03 1.08
C PHE A 83 -0.34 17.50 0.09
N ASP A 84 0.05 18.33 -0.88
CA ASP A 84 -0.86 18.79 -1.93
C ASP A 84 -1.33 17.61 -2.79
N ILE A 85 -0.44 16.65 -3.06
CA ILE A 85 -0.77 15.41 -3.78
C ILE A 85 -1.76 14.55 -2.98
N ALA A 86 -1.56 14.38 -1.67
CA ALA A 86 -2.51 13.65 -0.81
C ALA A 86 -3.89 14.32 -0.79
N ARG A 87 -3.92 15.66 -0.75
CA ARG A 87 -5.16 16.43 -0.88
C ARG A 87 -5.84 16.24 -2.23
N LEU A 88 -5.09 16.27 -3.34
CA LEU A 88 -5.63 16.01 -4.67
C LEU A 88 -6.27 14.61 -4.76
N VAL A 89 -5.66 13.59 -4.16
CA VAL A 89 -6.23 12.23 -4.05
C VAL A 89 -7.53 12.25 -3.26
N GLY A 90 -7.58 12.92 -2.10
CA GLY A 90 -8.80 13.07 -1.31
C GLY A 90 -9.92 13.80 -2.05
N ASP A 91 -9.60 14.87 -2.78
CA ASP A 91 -10.57 15.65 -3.55
C ASP A 91 -11.12 14.85 -4.74
N ALA A 92 -10.26 14.10 -5.46
CA ALA A 92 -10.70 13.21 -6.52
C ALA A 92 -11.58 12.06 -6.00
N LEU A 93 -11.28 11.52 -4.81
CA LEU A 93 -12.11 10.51 -4.16
C LEU A 93 -13.51 11.06 -3.82
N ARG A 94 -13.58 12.27 -3.24
CA ARG A 94 -14.86 12.92 -2.93
C ARG A 94 -15.70 13.14 -4.17
N GLU A 95 -15.09 13.63 -5.25
CA GLU A 95 -15.76 13.85 -6.52
C GLU A 95 -16.38 12.57 -7.08
N VAL A 96 -15.62 11.48 -7.12
CA VAL A 96 -16.13 10.18 -7.59
C VAL A 96 -17.24 9.66 -6.69
N LYS A 97 -17.09 9.79 -5.36
CA LYS A 97 -18.15 9.39 -4.42
C LYS A 97 -19.40 10.25 -4.53
N LEU A 98 -19.28 11.54 -4.79
CA LEU A 98 -20.44 12.43 -5.03
C LEU A 98 -21.17 12.04 -6.32
N ARG A 99 -20.44 11.66 -7.36
CA ARG A 99 -21.00 11.23 -8.66
C ARG A 99 -21.65 9.85 -8.59
N ASP A 100 -20.93 8.85 -8.10
CA ASP A 100 -21.31 7.43 -8.22
C ASP A 100 -21.95 6.87 -6.95
N GLY A 101 -21.62 7.42 -5.78
CA GLY A 101 -22.05 6.93 -4.47
C GLY A 101 -23.56 6.77 -4.31
N PRO A 102 -24.41 7.74 -4.72
CA PRO A 102 -25.86 7.59 -4.65
C PRO A 102 -26.39 6.37 -5.43
N TYR A 103 -25.83 6.09 -6.61
CA TYR A 103 -26.24 4.96 -7.45
C TYR A 103 -25.78 3.61 -6.88
N LEU A 104 -24.58 3.58 -6.28
CA LEU A 104 -24.06 2.39 -5.59
C LEU A 104 -24.91 2.07 -4.35
N LEU A 105 -25.25 3.08 -3.56
CA LEU A 105 -26.03 2.92 -2.34
C LEU A 105 -27.44 2.38 -2.62
N GLN A 106 -28.09 2.83 -3.71
CA GLN A 106 -29.39 2.29 -4.14
C GLN A 106 -29.38 0.77 -4.37
N ASN A 107 -28.21 0.21 -4.68
CA ASN A 107 -28.01 -1.22 -4.92
C ASN A 107 -27.33 -1.93 -3.73
N ASN A 108 -27.26 -1.31 -2.55
CA ASN A 108 -26.56 -1.80 -1.37
C ASN A 108 -25.06 -2.09 -1.60
N ILE A 109 -24.42 -1.34 -2.50
CA ILE A 109 -22.99 -1.47 -2.79
C ILE A 109 -22.23 -0.40 -2.01
N ASP A 110 -21.27 -0.82 -1.19
CA ASP A 110 -20.40 0.10 -0.46
C ASP A 110 -19.43 0.82 -1.41
N SER A 111 -19.36 2.14 -1.28
CA SER A 111 -18.45 3.03 -2.03
C SER A 111 -17.16 3.36 -1.26
N HIS A 112 -16.90 2.68 -0.14
CA HIS A 112 -15.71 2.86 0.67
C HIS A 112 -14.43 2.58 -0.12
N ALA A 113 -13.47 3.48 -0.02
CA ALA A 113 -12.15 3.37 -0.61
C ALA A 113 -11.12 4.09 0.27
N ASN A 114 -9.94 3.50 0.45
CA ASN A 114 -8.80 4.14 1.11
C ASN A 114 -7.59 4.12 0.18
N PHE A 115 -6.70 5.09 0.36
CA PHE A 115 -5.41 5.12 -0.32
C PHE A 115 -4.26 5.25 0.67
N ILE A 116 -3.12 4.69 0.31
CA ILE A 116 -1.84 5.13 0.85
C ILE A 116 -1.14 5.93 -0.24
N VAL A 117 -0.62 7.11 0.08
CA VAL A 117 0.08 7.99 -0.85
C VAL A 117 1.46 8.30 -0.27
N GLY A 118 2.53 7.96 -0.98
CA GLY A 118 3.87 8.27 -0.51
C GLY A 118 4.88 8.43 -1.63
N GLY A 119 6.09 8.84 -1.26
CA GLY A 119 7.18 9.11 -2.20
C GLY A 119 7.95 10.36 -1.82
N GLN A 120 8.41 11.12 -2.81
CA GLN A 120 9.18 12.35 -2.58
C GLN A 120 9.06 13.30 -3.78
N VAL A 121 8.80 14.58 -3.53
CA VAL A 121 9.02 15.68 -4.48
C VAL A 121 10.39 16.33 -4.20
N ARG A 122 11.08 16.81 -5.23
CA ARG A 122 12.37 17.50 -5.09
C ARG A 122 12.22 18.68 -4.12
N GLY A 123 13.11 18.74 -3.14
CA GLY A 123 13.16 19.83 -2.16
C GLY A 123 12.37 19.58 -0.87
N GLU A 124 11.66 18.45 -0.77
CA GLU A 124 11.06 17.97 0.49
C GLU A 124 11.62 16.59 0.87
N PRO A 125 11.61 16.21 2.15
CA PRO A 125 11.91 14.84 2.57
C PRO A 125 10.84 13.87 2.04
N PRO A 126 11.10 12.54 2.03
CA PRO A 126 10.06 11.56 1.73
C PRO A 126 8.91 11.63 2.73
N ARG A 127 7.66 11.56 2.24
CA ARG A 127 6.45 11.64 3.08
C ARG A 127 5.48 10.51 2.75
N LEU A 128 4.66 10.12 3.73
CA LEU A 128 3.70 9.03 3.61
C LEU A 128 2.37 9.42 4.26
N PHE A 129 1.27 9.22 3.54
CA PHE A 129 -0.08 9.54 3.98
C PHE A 129 -1.02 8.35 3.84
N GLU A 130 -1.98 8.26 4.74
CA GLU A 130 -3.17 7.42 4.59
C GLU A 130 -4.37 8.34 4.34
N VAL A 131 -5.00 8.20 3.17
CA VAL A 131 -6.21 8.94 2.77
C VAL A 131 -7.43 8.06 3.01
N TYR A 132 -8.32 8.55 3.86
CA TYR A 132 -9.55 7.87 4.24
C TYR A 132 -10.66 8.06 3.20
N SER A 133 -11.71 7.25 3.33
CA SER A 133 -12.92 7.27 2.51
C SER A 133 -13.61 8.64 2.42
N GLU A 134 -13.43 9.48 3.45
CA GLU A 134 -13.98 10.85 3.54
C GLU A 134 -13.07 11.90 2.86
N GLY A 135 -11.93 11.47 2.31
CA GLY A 135 -10.95 12.29 1.60
C GLY A 135 -10.05 13.15 2.51
N ASN A 136 -10.19 13.05 3.83
CA ASN A 136 -9.18 13.54 4.77
C ASN A 136 -8.06 12.50 4.92
N PHE A 137 -6.94 12.89 5.53
CA PHE A 137 -5.77 12.03 5.63
C PHE A 137 -4.93 12.33 6.87
N ILE A 138 -4.09 11.36 7.24
CA ILE A 138 -3.05 11.50 8.25
C ILE A 138 -1.67 11.25 7.63
N GLU A 139 -0.62 11.70 8.31
CA GLU A 139 0.77 11.54 7.88
C GLU A 139 1.53 10.61 8.83
N ALA A 140 2.40 9.76 8.27
CA ALA A 140 3.28 8.90 9.05
C ALA A 140 4.33 9.74 9.79
N THR A 141 4.71 9.30 10.98
CA THR A 141 5.73 9.96 11.80
C THR A 141 6.85 8.98 12.14
N ALA A 142 7.85 9.43 12.91
CA ALA A 142 8.88 8.53 13.42
C ALA A 142 8.30 7.45 14.34
N ASP A 143 7.27 7.79 15.13
CA ASP A 143 6.59 6.86 16.06
C ASP A 143 5.66 5.89 15.33
N THR A 144 4.96 6.38 14.30
CA THR A 144 4.08 5.58 13.44
C THR A 144 4.59 5.62 12.02
N CYS A 145 5.58 4.78 11.74
CA CYS A 145 6.36 4.82 10.50
C CYS A 145 5.80 3.96 9.36
N TYR A 146 4.57 3.44 9.47
CA TYR A 146 3.95 2.63 8.43
C TYR A 146 2.42 2.75 8.46
N PHE A 147 1.78 2.48 7.32
CA PHE A 147 0.33 2.35 7.20
C PHE A 147 -0.05 1.05 6.50
N GLN A 148 -1.25 0.55 6.83
CA GLN A 148 -1.83 -0.64 6.20
C GLN A 148 -3.29 -0.38 5.87
N ILE A 149 -3.74 -0.79 4.68
CA ILE A 149 -5.14 -0.69 4.26
C ILE A 149 -5.66 -2.05 3.77
N GLY A 150 -6.96 -2.29 3.95
CA GLY A 150 -7.59 -3.59 3.70
C GLY A 150 -7.50 -4.56 4.88
N GLU A 151 -7.26 -5.85 4.62
CA GLU A 151 -7.16 -6.94 5.59
C GLU A 151 -5.82 -6.94 6.35
N SER A 152 -5.56 -5.87 7.10
CA SER A 152 -4.24 -5.57 7.67
C SER A 152 -3.88 -6.32 8.95
N LYS A 153 -4.88 -6.83 9.69
CA LYS A 153 -4.72 -7.33 11.07
C LYS A 153 -3.78 -8.53 11.18
N TYR A 154 -3.78 -9.42 10.18
CA TYR A 154 -3.00 -10.66 10.19
C TYR A 154 -1.49 -10.41 10.04
N GLY A 155 -1.13 -9.45 9.19
CA GLY A 155 0.26 -9.08 8.92
C GLY A 155 0.84 -8.04 9.86
N LYS A 156 0.01 -7.40 10.70
CA LYS A 156 0.44 -6.33 11.63
C LYS A 156 1.45 -6.81 12.70
N PRO A 157 1.27 -7.97 13.37
CA PRO A 157 2.12 -8.33 14.51
C PRO A 157 3.60 -8.57 14.20
N VAL A 158 3.96 -8.91 12.95
CA VAL A 158 5.38 -9.02 12.56
C VAL A 158 5.98 -7.64 12.29
N ILE A 159 5.20 -6.71 11.75
CA ILE A 159 5.62 -5.33 11.52
C ILE A 159 5.88 -4.64 12.86
N ASP A 160 4.93 -4.74 13.81
CA ASP A 160 5.05 -4.16 15.16
C ASP A 160 6.31 -4.62 15.92
N ARG A 161 6.78 -5.84 15.66
CA ARG A 161 7.92 -6.44 16.37
C ARG A 161 9.27 -6.10 15.73
N VAL A 162 9.30 -5.86 14.42
CA VAL A 162 10.55 -5.80 13.65
C VAL A 162 10.83 -4.39 13.12
N ILE A 163 9.79 -3.68 12.68
CA ILE A 163 9.96 -2.41 11.99
C ILE A 163 10.11 -1.27 12.99
N LYS A 164 11.16 -0.49 12.80
CA LYS A 164 11.40 0.82 13.42
C LYS A 164 11.83 1.79 12.34
N ARG A 165 11.77 3.09 12.64
CA ARG A 165 12.18 4.15 11.71
C ARG A 165 13.60 3.95 11.13
N SER A 166 14.51 3.41 11.95
CA SER A 166 15.90 3.13 11.59
C SER A 166 16.14 1.80 10.85
N THR A 167 15.09 0.99 10.63
CA THR A 167 15.22 -0.30 9.92
C THR A 167 15.68 -0.07 8.47
N GLY A 168 16.64 -0.87 8.00
CA GLY A 168 17.14 -0.78 6.62
C GLY A 168 16.15 -1.33 5.58
N LEU A 169 16.19 -0.83 4.34
CA LEU A 169 15.26 -1.20 3.27
C LEU A 169 15.20 -2.71 2.98
N LEU A 170 16.33 -3.42 3.05
CA LEU A 170 16.36 -4.87 2.84
C LEU A 170 15.63 -5.64 3.95
N GLU A 171 15.80 -5.24 5.21
CA GLU A 171 15.12 -5.85 6.34
C GLU A 171 13.61 -5.55 6.32
N ALA A 172 13.25 -4.31 6.00
CA ALA A 172 11.87 -3.91 5.81
C ALA A 172 11.18 -4.66 4.66
N THR A 173 11.90 -4.91 3.56
CA THR A 173 11.41 -5.73 2.44
C THR A 173 11.12 -7.16 2.89
N LYS A 174 12.04 -7.79 3.65
CA LYS A 174 11.82 -9.13 4.22
C LYS A 174 10.58 -9.17 5.13
N CYS A 175 10.48 -8.22 6.07
CA CYS A 175 9.34 -8.13 6.98
C CYS A 175 8.02 -7.95 6.22
N THR A 176 8.02 -7.11 5.18
CA THR A 176 6.86 -6.92 4.30
C THR A 176 6.41 -8.23 3.66
N ILE A 177 7.33 -9.02 3.11
CA ILE A 177 6.98 -10.31 2.50
C ILE A 177 6.42 -11.30 3.53
N VAL A 178 7.01 -11.37 4.73
CA VAL A 178 6.50 -12.20 5.84
C VAL A 178 5.10 -11.76 6.28
N SER A 179 4.84 -10.46 6.28
CA SER A 179 3.52 -9.88 6.58
C SER A 179 2.46 -10.35 5.57
N PHE A 180 2.79 -10.37 4.27
CA PHE A 180 1.90 -10.93 3.24
C PHE A 180 1.71 -12.44 3.37
N ASP A 181 2.77 -13.20 3.65
CA ASP A 181 2.69 -14.65 3.84
C ASP A 181 1.70 -15.00 4.96
N SER A 182 1.85 -14.36 6.12
CA SER A 182 0.96 -14.55 7.27
C SER A 182 -0.49 -14.20 6.92
N THR A 183 -0.69 -13.11 6.17
CA THR A 183 -2.03 -12.66 5.78
C THR A 183 -2.70 -13.62 4.80
N MET A 184 -2.00 -14.06 3.75
CA MET A 184 -2.55 -14.98 2.74
C MET A 184 -2.85 -16.37 3.30
N ARG A 185 -2.07 -16.84 4.28
CA ARG A 185 -2.34 -18.09 5.00
C ARG A 185 -3.61 -18.04 5.84
N SER A 186 -4.00 -16.86 6.32
CA SER A 186 -5.14 -16.69 7.25
C SER A 186 -6.37 -16.04 6.63
N ASN A 187 -6.27 -15.45 5.44
CA ASN A 187 -7.39 -14.78 4.79
C ASN A 187 -7.32 -14.92 3.26
N ILE A 188 -8.26 -15.70 2.71
CA ILE A 188 -8.35 -16.01 1.27
C ILE A 188 -8.62 -14.78 0.39
N SER A 189 -9.03 -13.67 0.97
CA SER A 189 -9.38 -12.47 0.23
C SER A 189 -8.15 -11.65 -0.20
N VAL A 190 -6.96 -12.03 0.29
CA VAL A 190 -5.66 -11.49 -0.09
C VAL A 190 -4.93 -12.53 -0.93
N GLY A 191 -4.26 -12.12 -2.00
CA GLY A 191 -3.59 -13.08 -2.87
C GLY A 191 -2.58 -12.52 -3.86
N LEU A 192 -1.68 -13.41 -4.27
CA LEU A 192 -0.68 -13.17 -5.30
C LEU A 192 -1.29 -12.84 -6.67
N PRO A 193 -0.52 -12.15 -7.54
CA PRO A 193 0.81 -11.57 -7.28
C PRO A 193 0.80 -10.37 -6.34
N ILE A 194 1.97 -10.07 -5.75
CA ILE A 194 2.24 -8.87 -4.95
C ILE A 194 3.06 -7.90 -5.80
N ASP A 195 2.59 -6.67 -5.96
CA ASP A 195 3.40 -5.59 -6.52
C ASP A 195 4.22 -4.96 -5.38
N LEU A 196 5.54 -4.87 -5.53
CA LEU A 196 6.51 -4.32 -4.57
C LEU A 196 7.28 -3.17 -5.22
N ALA A 197 7.38 -2.04 -4.53
CA ALA A 197 8.25 -0.93 -4.89
C ALA A 197 9.14 -0.52 -3.71
N VAL A 198 10.41 -0.24 -4.00
CA VAL A 198 11.40 0.24 -3.03
C VAL A 198 11.93 1.59 -3.51
N TYR A 199 11.84 2.58 -2.62
CA TYR A 199 12.34 3.92 -2.82
C TYR A 199 13.48 4.19 -1.84
N GLU A 200 14.55 4.83 -2.32
CA GLU A 200 15.67 5.26 -1.49
C GLU A 200 15.61 6.78 -1.32
N THR A 201 15.78 7.26 -0.09
CA THR A 201 15.72 8.69 0.25
C THR A 201 16.58 9.52 -0.70
N ASP A 202 16.04 10.63 -1.18
CA ASP A 202 16.67 11.60 -2.09
C ASP A 202 17.06 11.06 -3.48
N SER A 203 16.69 9.82 -3.81
CA SER A 203 17.06 9.24 -5.10
C SER A 203 16.20 9.76 -6.27
N LEU A 204 14.97 10.23 -5.99
CA LEU A 204 13.98 10.71 -6.97
C LEU A 204 13.79 9.75 -8.16
N ARG A 205 13.96 8.45 -7.90
CA ARG A 205 13.70 7.32 -8.79
C ARG A 205 13.35 6.08 -7.96
N LEU A 206 12.69 5.09 -8.54
CA LEU A 206 12.52 3.81 -7.84
C LEU A 206 13.82 3.01 -7.89
N LYS A 207 14.22 2.46 -6.73
CA LYS A 207 15.34 1.53 -6.62
C LYS A 207 14.96 0.15 -7.15
N LEU A 208 13.71 -0.27 -6.87
CA LEU A 208 13.15 -1.53 -7.32
C LEU A 208 11.66 -1.35 -7.58
N GLN A 209 11.18 -1.96 -8.66
CA GLN A 209 9.77 -2.26 -8.86
C GLN A 209 9.69 -3.71 -9.34
N LYS A 210 9.01 -4.56 -8.57
CA LYS A 210 8.96 -6.01 -8.81
C LYS A 210 7.56 -6.53 -8.57
N ARG A 211 7.10 -7.40 -9.48
CA ARG A 211 5.91 -8.20 -9.29
C ARG A 211 6.31 -9.59 -8.82
N ILE A 212 5.88 -9.95 -7.61
CA ILE A 212 6.16 -11.23 -6.97
C ILE A 212 5.03 -12.19 -7.33
N GLU A 213 5.31 -13.13 -8.22
CA GLU A 213 4.40 -14.21 -8.60
C GLU A 213 4.54 -15.41 -7.65
N GLU A 214 3.61 -16.36 -7.74
CA GLU A 214 3.63 -17.60 -6.93
C GLU A 214 4.89 -18.45 -7.12
N THR A 215 5.49 -18.36 -8.31
CA THR A 215 6.71 -19.06 -8.68
C THR A 215 7.99 -18.31 -8.29
N ASP A 216 7.89 -17.14 -7.63
CA ASP A 216 9.08 -16.38 -7.23
C ASP A 216 9.93 -17.18 -6.21
N PRO A 217 11.20 -17.51 -6.54
CA PRO A 217 12.01 -18.36 -5.67
C PRO A 217 12.28 -17.76 -4.29
N TYR A 218 12.39 -16.43 -4.20
CA TYR A 218 12.65 -15.76 -2.94
C TYR A 218 11.42 -15.76 -2.05
N PHE A 219 10.23 -15.55 -2.63
CA PHE A 219 8.96 -15.67 -1.91
C PHE A 219 8.76 -17.09 -1.36
N GLN A 220 8.98 -18.12 -2.17
CA GLN A 220 8.87 -19.52 -1.74
C GLN A 220 9.87 -19.87 -0.64
N MET A 221 11.11 -19.38 -0.76
CA MET A 221 12.13 -19.55 0.28
C MET A 221 11.69 -18.93 1.61
N ILE A 222 11.17 -17.69 1.60
CA ILE A 222 10.67 -17.03 2.81
C ILE A 222 9.51 -17.81 3.43
N HIS A 223 8.52 -18.23 2.62
CA HIS A 223 7.38 -19.00 3.07
C HIS A 223 7.79 -20.27 3.84
N THR A 224 8.73 -21.04 3.27
CA THR A 224 9.22 -22.29 3.87
C THR A 224 10.04 -22.02 5.13
N GLN A 225 11.08 -21.19 5.03
CA GLN A 225 12.01 -20.95 6.15
C GLN A 225 11.33 -20.26 7.33
N TRP A 226 10.43 -19.31 7.07
CA TRP A 226 9.68 -18.64 8.14
C TRP A 226 8.76 -19.62 8.88
N GLY A 227 8.03 -20.46 8.13
CA GLY A 227 7.16 -21.47 8.71
C GLY A 227 7.91 -22.51 9.54
N GLU A 228 9.07 -22.99 9.06
CA GLU A 228 9.93 -23.91 9.80
C GLU A 228 10.54 -23.26 11.04
N GLY A 229 11.06 -22.04 10.91
CA GLY A 229 11.65 -21.29 12.01
C GLY A 229 10.65 -21.02 13.13
N LEU A 230 9.41 -20.63 12.81
CA LEU A 230 8.36 -20.44 13.81
C LEU A 230 8.04 -21.72 14.58
N ARG A 231 7.95 -22.87 13.90
CA ARG A 231 7.72 -24.16 14.58
C ARG A 231 8.88 -24.54 15.47
N ALA A 232 10.11 -24.31 15.03
CA ALA A 232 11.31 -24.60 15.81
C ALA A 232 11.37 -23.74 17.09
N VAL A 233 11.12 -22.44 16.99
CA VAL A 233 11.07 -21.54 18.15
C VAL A 233 9.94 -21.92 19.10
N PHE A 234 8.75 -22.25 18.58
CA PHE A 234 7.62 -22.68 19.39
C PHE A 234 7.92 -23.96 20.18
N ALA A 235 8.57 -24.95 19.56
CA ALA A 235 8.95 -26.21 20.21
C ALA A 235 10.00 -26.05 21.33
N GLN A 236 10.72 -24.92 21.35
CA GLN A 236 11.70 -24.60 22.40
C GLN A 236 11.08 -23.88 23.60
N LEU A 237 9.80 -23.48 23.52
CA LEU A 237 9.12 -22.85 24.65
C LEU A 237 8.89 -23.89 25.77
N PRO A 238 9.12 -23.52 27.04
CA PRO A 238 8.82 -24.41 28.16
C PRO A 238 7.32 -24.71 28.21
N ASN A 239 6.97 -25.94 28.59
CA ASN A 239 5.58 -26.29 28.86
C ASN A 239 5.05 -25.49 30.07
N PRO A 240 3.76 -25.11 30.09
CA PRO A 240 3.18 -24.44 31.25
C PRO A 240 3.25 -25.31 32.51
N GLU A 241 3.76 -24.76 33.62
CA GLU A 241 3.76 -25.39 34.94
C GLU A 241 2.44 -25.12 35.67
N TRP A 242 1.33 -25.62 35.11
CA TRP A 242 0.01 -25.51 35.73
C TRP A 242 -0.32 -26.81 36.43
N THR A 243 0.11 -26.91 37.70
CA THR A 243 -0.46 -27.83 38.69
C THR A 243 -1.76 -27.28 39.26
#